data_AF-A0A1U7P2C2-F1
#
_entry.id   AF-A0A1U7P2C2-F1
#
_cell.length_a   1.000
_cell.length_b   1.000
_cell.length_c   1.000
_cell.angle_alpha   90.00
_cell.angle_beta   90.00
_cell.angle_gamma   90.00
#
_symmetry.space_group_name_H-M   'P 1'
#
loop_
_entity.id
_entity.type
_entity.pdbx_description
1 polymer ?
#
loop_
_entity_poly.entity_id
_entity_poly.type
_entity_poly.pdbx_seq_one_letter_code
_entity_poly.pdbx_strand_id
1 'polypeptide(L)'
;MIQQLQRGQRLTLDGLTAQPQLTLRAHLPGMETADLSVFGLNESRQLTDDRYFIFYNQTASPEQAITLNPSEHSFQVDLVRLPLGIHRLVLVATTDEQPFSALRRGTASLMDERGDSVHFNVEGQMFQGERALILLEVYRHQGKWRVTGVGQGFSGGLQALLESMGGEVVGQEETPLPQPDHKASQTPDKSSTPLLAAWEPLQSAPPRPAADARACQNCGKRGSLFAPLKLNSEGLCRECAHKAQEALGRFRTRFLAACADGVIEHHEWQDLQQTVLREELDAKTALDFVRTDALRLLERTLTIAYSDGMISLQEESDFGELARLLRIPPGLLAPLQNELVDLRAATSIREGHLLAIQTTVLLDAGEVAHLEVPATFRHVTATRSRDIVGRMVVTNRQIYFIGGAGEGGWNVQYGKILRIEERSDGVNLELSVKKGSGTYHHVTKPLILSATLDALVRLHKRLLLMPQTERASRSIPQNVKIAVWQRDQGKCVECGDNNYLEYDHVIPHSLGGASTENNLQLLCRRCNLQKSNKI
;
A
#
# COMPACT_ATOMS: atom_id res chain seq x y z
N MET A 1 11.13 -32.66 26.45
CA MET A 1 9.94 -33.31 27.04
C MET A 1 8.74 -32.61 26.44
N ILE A 2 7.94 -33.31 25.64
CA ILE A 2 6.79 -32.73 24.94
C ILE A 2 5.74 -32.35 25.98
N GLN A 3 5.29 -31.09 25.99
CA GLN A 3 4.24 -30.63 26.91
C GLN A 3 2.87 -30.70 26.23
N GLN A 4 1.93 -31.40 26.85
CA GLN A 4 0.55 -31.45 26.39
C GLN A 4 -0.23 -30.29 27.00
N LEU A 5 -0.69 -29.35 26.16
CA LEU A 5 -1.55 -28.25 26.55
C LEU A 5 -3.00 -28.70 26.71
N GLN A 6 -3.62 -28.29 27.80
CA GLN A 6 -5.07 -28.25 27.95
C GLN A 6 -5.64 -26.95 27.37
N ARG A 7 -6.92 -26.96 27.00
CA ARG A 7 -7.62 -25.78 26.49
C ARG A 7 -7.54 -24.62 27.50
N GLY A 8 -7.05 -23.47 27.06
CA GLY A 8 -6.84 -22.28 27.88
C GLY A 8 -5.59 -22.29 28.75
N GLN A 9 -4.84 -23.40 28.81
CA GLN A 9 -3.56 -23.46 29.53
C GLN A 9 -2.52 -22.61 28.81
N ARG A 10 -1.72 -21.86 29.58
CA ARG A 10 -0.70 -20.93 29.04
C ARG A 10 0.68 -21.32 29.55
N LEU A 11 1.62 -21.56 28.65
CA LEU A 11 3.02 -21.87 28.99
C LEU A 11 3.95 -20.76 28.46
N THR A 12 5.04 -20.48 29.16
CA THR A 12 6.08 -19.54 28.71
C THR A 12 7.06 -20.27 27.79
N LEU A 13 7.45 -19.67 26.67
CA LEU A 13 8.36 -20.31 25.72
C LEU A 13 9.78 -20.51 26.27
N ASP A 14 10.29 -19.61 27.12
CA ASP A 14 11.61 -19.73 27.77
C ASP A 14 11.83 -21.08 28.51
N GLY A 15 10.75 -21.74 28.94
CA GLY A 15 10.81 -23.06 29.61
C GLY A 15 10.58 -24.26 28.69
N LEU A 16 10.31 -24.01 27.41
CA LEU A 16 9.93 -25.01 26.41
C LEU A 16 10.98 -25.10 25.29
N THR A 17 11.45 -23.94 24.82
CA THR A 17 12.43 -23.79 23.74
C THR A 17 13.39 -22.66 24.07
N ALA A 18 14.67 -22.87 23.76
CA ALA A 18 15.71 -21.84 23.89
C ALA A 18 15.90 -21.03 22.61
N GLN A 19 15.16 -21.37 21.54
CA GLN A 19 15.35 -20.80 20.21
C GLN A 19 14.20 -19.87 19.83
N PRO A 20 14.49 -18.76 19.13
CA PRO A 20 13.47 -17.84 18.64
C PRO A 20 12.73 -18.35 17.40
N GLN A 21 13.30 -19.34 16.72
CA GLN A 21 12.74 -19.97 15.52
C GLN A 21 11.89 -21.17 15.90
N LEU A 22 10.64 -21.16 15.43
CA LEU A 22 9.61 -22.11 15.80
C LEU A 22 8.87 -22.58 14.55
N THR A 23 8.27 -23.76 14.63
CA THR A 23 7.35 -24.26 13.61
C THR A 23 5.97 -24.47 14.21
N LEU A 24 4.96 -23.84 13.64
CA LEU A 24 3.55 -24.07 13.95
C LEU A 24 2.97 -25.04 12.93
N ARG A 25 2.26 -26.07 13.38
CA ARG A 25 1.65 -27.07 12.50
C ARG A 25 0.34 -27.58 13.08
N ALA A 26 -0.55 -28.06 12.23
CA ALA A 26 -1.67 -28.89 12.67
C ALA A 26 -1.81 -30.14 11.80
N HIS A 27 -2.25 -31.22 12.43
CA HIS A 27 -2.64 -32.46 11.77
C HIS A 27 -4.10 -32.74 12.15
N LEU A 28 -4.99 -32.69 11.16
CA LEU A 28 -6.45 -32.81 11.35
C LEU A 28 -7.01 -33.99 10.52
N PRO A 29 -6.82 -35.24 10.96
CA PRO A 29 -7.30 -36.43 10.26
C PRO A 29 -8.79 -36.39 9.93
N GLY A 30 -9.15 -36.67 8.68
CA GLY A 30 -10.53 -36.59 8.20
C GLY A 30 -10.97 -35.17 7.81
N MET A 31 -10.09 -34.17 7.95
CA MET A 31 -10.29 -32.80 7.47
C MET A 31 -9.20 -32.44 6.45
N GLU A 32 -9.00 -33.31 5.45
CA GLU A 32 -7.89 -33.19 4.47
C GLU A 32 -7.99 -31.93 3.60
N THR A 33 -9.21 -31.40 3.45
CA THR A 33 -9.52 -30.17 2.71
C THR A 33 -9.55 -28.92 3.62
N ALA A 34 -9.19 -29.05 4.90
CA ALA A 34 -9.10 -27.90 5.78
C ALA A 34 -7.81 -27.11 5.54
N ASP A 35 -7.97 -25.81 5.30
CA ASP A 35 -6.87 -24.89 5.11
C ASP A 35 -6.32 -24.44 6.46
N LEU A 36 -4.99 -24.36 6.55
CA LEU A 36 -4.30 -23.77 7.69
C LEU A 36 -3.81 -22.36 7.36
N SER A 37 -3.86 -21.49 8.36
CA SER A 37 -3.36 -20.12 8.27
C SER A 37 -2.80 -19.60 9.59
N VAL A 38 -1.96 -18.57 9.51
CA VAL A 38 -1.43 -17.85 10.68
C VAL A 38 -1.73 -16.37 10.55
N PHE A 39 -2.31 -15.77 11.59
CA PHE A 39 -2.55 -14.32 11.69
C PHE A 39 -1.55 -13.67 12.64
N GLY A 40 -0.85 -12.63 12.20
CA GLY A 40 -0.14 -11.70 13.07
C GLY A 40 -1.05 -10.54 13.49
N LEU A 41 -1.26 -10.40 14.80
CA LEU A 41 -2.17 -9.43 15.39
C LEU A 41 -1.42 -8.46 16.32
N ASN A 42 -1.98 -7.25 16.46
CA ASN A 42 -1.51 -6.25 17.40
C ASN A 42 -1.88 -6.59 18.86
N GLU A 43 -1.50 -5.72 19.80
CA GLU A 43 -1.80 -5.89 21.24
C GLU A 43 -3.31 -5.99 21.53
N SER A 44 -4.11 -5.26 20.76
CA SER A 44 -5.59 -5.25 20.82
C SER A 44 -6.25 -6.47 20.16
N ARG A 45 -5.48 -7.48 19.70
CA ARG A 45 -5.97 -8.66 18.97
C ARG A 45 -6.64 -8.33 17.63
N GLN A 46 -6.20 -7.26 16.98
CA GLN A 46 -6.68 -6.86 15.67
C GLN A 46 -5.66 -7.17 14.58
N LEU A 47 -6.16 -7.60 13.42
CA LEU A 47 -5.38 -7.70 12.19
C LEU A 47 -5.32 -6.30 11.57
N THR A 48 -4.23 -5.58 11.82
CA THR A 48 -4.04 -4.20 11.30
C THR A 48 -3.27 -4.16 9.98
N ASP A 49 -2.68 -5.28 9.58
CA ASP A 49 -1.92 -5.43 8.34
C ASP A 49 -2.14 -6.82 7.77
N ASP A 50 -2.93 -6.92 6.70
CA ASP A 50 -3.30 -8.17 6.05
C ASP A 50 -2.09 -8.95 5.51
N ARG A 51 -0.91 -8.31 5.36
CA ARG A 51 0.34 -9.00 4.99
C ARG A 51 0.82 -9.99 6.06
N TYR A 52 0.28 -9.92 7.27
CA TYR A 52 0.54 -10.87 8.35
C TYR A 52 -0.54 -11.95 8.48
N PHE A 53 -1.46 -12.04 7.52
CA PHE A 53 -2.31 -13.20 7.31
C PHE A 53 -1.62 -14.17 6.33
N ILE A 54 -0.93 -15.18 6.84
CA ILE A 54 -0.16 -16.13 6.04
C ILE A 54 -0.99 -17.39 5.80
N PHE A 55 -1.18 -17.72 4.53
CA PHE A 55 -1.97 -18.86 4.05
C PHE A 55 -1.45 -19.31 2.67
N TYR A 56 -2.08 -20.29 2.03
CA TYR A 56 -1.54 -20.90 0.80
C TYR A 56 -1.27 -19.91 -0.35
N ASN A 57 -1.97 -18.75 -0.41
CA ASN A 57 -1.78 -17.72 -1.44
C ASN A 57 -0.88 -16.55 -1.02
N GLN A 58 -0.54 -16.46 0.27
CA GLN A 58 0.38 -15.45 0.82
C GLN A 58 1.34 -16.17 1.75
N THR A 59 2.43 -16.67 1.18
CA THR A 59 3.29 -17.68 1.83
C THR A 59 4.33 -17.10 2.79
N ALA A 60 4.51 -15.78 2.87
CA ALA A 60 5.43 -15.16 3.83
C ALA A 60 5.03 -13.74 4.23
N SER A 61 5.43 -13.32 5.44
CA SER A 61 5.36 -11.91 5.87
C SER A 61 6.44 -11.06 5.16
N PRO A 62 6.32 -9.72 5.12
CA PRO A 62 7.23 -8.83 4.37
C PRO A 62 8.71 -9.04 4.69
N GLU A 63 9.01 -9.19 5.97
CA GLU A 63 10.32 -9.44 6.55
C GLU A 63 10.64 -10.93 6.71
N GLN A 64 9.78 -11.81 6.20
CA GLN A 64 9.86 -13.27 6.29
C GLN A 64 10.01 -13.79 7.73
N ALA A 65 9.44 -13.09 8.73
CA ALA A 65 9.35 -13.61 10.08
C ALA A 65 8.32 -14.74 10.20
N ILE A 66 7.36 -14.84 9.28
CA ILE A 66 6.43 -15.97 9.17
C ILE A 66 6.52 -16.49 7.74
N THR A 67 6.75 -17.78 7.55
CA THR A 67 6.83 -18.42 6.22
C THR A 67 6.08 -19.75 6.23
N LEU A 68 5.16 -19.94 5.29
CA LEU A 68 4.45 -21.20 5.05
C LEU A 68 5.35 -22.17 4.27
N ASN A 69 5.47 -23.41 4.77
CA ASN A 69 5.93 -24.56 4.03
C ASN A 69 4.72 -25.33 3.46
N PRO A 70 4.43 -25.24 2.15
CA PRO A 70 3.26 -25.86 1.56
C PRO A 70 3.31 -27.39 1.58
N SER A 71 4.51 -27.99 1.52
CA SER A 71 4.67 -29.44 1.47
C SER A 71 4.37 -30.13 2.80
N GLU A 72 4.60 -29.43 3.92
CA GLU A 72 4.42 -29.96 5.27
C GLU A 72 3.18 -29.40 5.98
N HIS A 73 2.48 -28.45 5.34
CA HIS A 73 1.39 -27.65 5.91
C HIS A 73 1.79 -27.05 7.28
N SER A 74 2.96 -26.44 7.34
CA SER A 74 3.57 -25.90 8.54
C SER A 74 4.05 -24.47 8.33
N PHE A 75 4.14 -23.69 9.40
CA PHE A 75 4.57 -22.29 9.37
C PHE A 75 5.83 -22.13 10.21
N GLN A 76 6.91 -21.73 9.55
CA GLN A 76 8.13 -21.30 10.23
C GLN A 76 7.94 -19.88 10.74
N VAL A 77 8.31 -19.64 11.99
CA VAL A 77 8.16 -18.37 12.69
C VAL A 77 9.49 -17.99 13.34
N ASP A 78 9.99 -16.79 13.05
CA ASP A 78 11.13 -16.18 13.73
C ASP A 78 10.63 -15.03 14.61
N LEU A 79 10.56 -15.29 15.91
CA LEU A 79 10.04 -14.33 16.89
C LEU A 79 10.91 -13.08 17.07
N VAL A 80 12.17 -13.10 16.60
CA VAL A 80 13.10 -11.96 16.70
C VAL A 80 12.95 -11.03 15.50
N ARG A 81 12.58 -11.58 14.33
CA ARG A 81 12.33 -10.80 13.10
C ARG A 81 10.95 -10.14 13.07
N LEU A 82 10.01 -10.57 13.91
CA LEU A 82 8.68 -9.96 13.97
C LEU A 82 8.77 -8.46 14.32
N PRO A 83 8.07 -7.58 13.59
CA PRO A 83 7.97 -6.18 13.96
C PRO A 83 7.35 -6.02 15.34
N LEU A 84 7.72 -4.93 16.03
CA LEU A 84 7.21 -4.65 17.38
C LEU A 84 5.68 -4.50 17.44
N GLY A 85 5.03 -4.13 16.33
CA GLY A 85 3.58 -4.05 16.24
C GLY A 85 2.86 -5.40 16.28
N ILE A 86 3.56 -6.52 16.04
CA ILE A 86 2.98 -7.87 16.10
C ILE A 86 3.18 -8.45 17.50
N HIS A 87 2.11 -8.51 18.28
CA HIS A 87 2.12 -8.99 19.66
C HIS A 87 1.59 -10.43 19.79
N ARG A 88 0.91 -10.94 18.76
CA ARG A 88 0.27 -12.26 18.80
C ARG A 88 0.27 -12.91 17.42
N LEU A 89 0.52 -14.21 17.40
CA LEU A 89 0.33 -15.09 16.25
C LEU A 89 -0.77 -16.09 16.56
N VAL A 90 -1.70 -16.28 15.63
CA VAL A 90 -2.87 -17.15 15.80
C VAL A 90 -2.89 -18.20 14.69
N LEU A 91 -2.72 -19.48 15.04
CA LEU A 91 -2.84 -20.60 14.10
C LEU A 91 -4.31 -21.01 13.98
N VAL A 92 -4.82 -20.99 12.75
CA VAL A 92 -6.23 -21.20 12.43
C VAL A 92 -6.38 -22.32 11.41
N ALA A 93 -7.49 -23.06 11.53
CA ALA A 93 -7.94 -24.03 10.53
C ALA A 93 -9.34 -23.65 10.02
N THR A 94 -9.58 -23.72 8.71
CA THR A 94 -10.87 -23.37 8.06
C THR A 94 -11.29 -24.44 7.07
N THR A 95 -12.60 -24.64 6.86
CA THR A 95 -13.11 -25.68 5.94
C THR A 95 -14.44 -25.30 5.27
N ASP A 96 -14.52 -25.56 3.96
CA ASP A 96 -15.68 -25.30 3.13
C ASP A 96 -16.51 -26.55 2.76
N GLU A 97 -16.13 -27.72 3.28
CA GLU A 97 -16.83 -28.98 2.96
C GLU A 97 -17.71 -29.47 4.11
N GLN A 98 -17.11 -29.78 5.26
CA GLN A 98 -17.83 -30.32 6.42
C GLN A 98 -17.43 -29.57 7.69
N PRO A 99 -18.32 -29.42 8.69
CA PRO A 99 -17.96 -28.80 9.96
C PRO A 99 -16.90 -29.59 10.71
N PHE A 100 -16.15 -28.92 11.59
CA PHE A 100 -15.12 -29.54 12.41
C PHE A 100 -15.66 -30.56 13.44
N SER A 101 -16.98 -30.71 13.59
CA SER A 101 -17.58 -31.82 14.33
C SER A 101 -17.30 -33.19 13.68
N ALA A 102 -16.96 -33.23 12.39
CA ALA A 102 -16.52 -34.44 11.70
C ALA A 102 -15.08 -34.87 12.04
N LEU A 103 -14.28 -34.00 12.66
CA LEU A 103 -12.90 -34.30 13.07
C LEU A 103 -12.91 -35.41 14.15
N ARG A 104 -12.20 -36.52 13.91
CA ARG A 104 -12.05 -37.56 14.94
C ARG A 104 -11.17 -37.08 16.09
N ARG A 105 -9.89 -36.90 15.79
CA ARG A 105 -8.87 -36.43 16.72
C ARG A 105 -7.72 -35.84 15.92
N GLY A 106 -7.46 -34.55 16.13
CA GLY A 106 -6.34 -33.82 15.55
C GLY A 106 -5.40 -33.27 16.62
N THR A 107 -4.27 -32.76 16.16
CA THR A 107 -3.23 -32.18 17.02
C THR A 107 -2.71 -30.90 16.38
N ALA A 108 -2.62 -29.83 17.15
CA ALA A 108 -1.85 -28.64 16.80
C ALA A 108 -0.56 -28.61 17.61
N SER A 109 0.56 -28.33 16.96
CA SER A 109 1.89 -28.42 17.55
C SER A 109 2.68 -27.13 17.37
N LEU A 110 3.51 -26.84 18.36
CA LEU A 110 4.60 -25.87 18.28
C LEU A 110 5.92 -26.63 18.49
N MET A 111 6.82 -26.51 17.52
CA MET A 111 8.07 -27.24 17.43
C MET A 111 9.26 -26.29 17.45
N ASP A 112 10.39 -26.74 17.98
CA ASP A 112 11.71 -26.13 17.76
C ASP A 112 12.57 -27.09 16.91
N GLU A 113 13.85 -26.78 16.68
CA GLU A 113 14.76 -27.66 15.92
C GLU A 113 14.94 -29.07 16.54
N ARG A 114 14.59 -29.26 17.82
CA ARG A 114 14.67 -30.54 18.52
C ARG A 114 13.38 -31.37 18.38
N GLY A 115 12.35 -30.82 17.73
CA GLY A 115 11.07 -31.45 17.50
C GLY A 115 9.94 -30.81 18.31
N ASP A 116 8.89 -31.59 18.58
CA ASP A 116 7.70 -31.08 19.26
C ASP A 116 8.02 -30.58 20.68
N SER A 117 7.76 -29.29 20.91
CA SER A 117 7.85 -28.69 22.24
C SER A 117 6.49 -28.72 22.94
N VAL A 118 5.41 -28.53 22.18
CA VAL A 118 4.04 -28.41 22.69
C VAL A 118 3.04 -29.06 21.75
N HIS A 119 2.09 -29.80 22.32
CA HIS A 119 0.92 -30.38 21.62
C HIS A 119 -0.39 -29.90 22.23
N PHE A 120 -1.36 -29.56 21.40
CA PHE A 120 -2.75 -29.30 21.79
C PHE A 120 -3.67 -30.26 21.03
N ASN A 121 -4.38 -31.12 21.75
CA ASN A 121 -5.34 -32.05 21.15
C ASN A 121 -6.65 -31.35 20.84
N VAL A 122 -7.19 -31.61 19.65
CA VAL A 122 -8.45 -31.06 19.16
C VAL A 122 -9.36 -32.20 18.72
N GLU A 123 -10.56 -32.27 19.29
CA GLU A 123 -11.51 -33.35 19.03
C GLU A 123 -12.80 -32.77 18.48
N GLY A 124 -13.41 -33.42 17.48
CA GLY A 124 -14.62 -32.90 16.83
C GLY A 124 -15.80 -32.76 17.79
N GLN A 125 -15.86 -33.57 18.85
CA GLN A 125 -16.87 -33.46 19.91
C GLN A 125 -16.86 -32.12 20.67
N MET A 126 -15.81 -31.30 20.49
CA MET A 126 -15.74 -29.94 21.02
C MET A 126 -16.57 -28.93 20.20
N PHE A 127 -17.05 -29.34 19.03
CA PHE A 127 -17.70 -28.50 18.02
C PHE A 127 -19.02 -29.14 17.56
N GLN A 128 -19.89 -28.33 16.98
CA GLN A 128 -21.16 -28.73 16.38
C GLN A 128 -21.18 -28.37 14.90
N GLY A 129 -21.20 -27.07 14.59
CA GLY A 129 -21.36 -26.52 13.24
C GLY A 129 -20.23 -25.59 12.82
N GLU A 130 -19.16 -25.52 13.60
CA GLU A 130 -18.03 -24.62 13.40
C GLU A 130 -17.21 -25.03 12.17
N ARG A 131 -16.89 -24.03 11.34
CA ARG A 131 -16.16 -24.18 10.07
C ARG A 131 -14.83 -23.44 10.07
N ALA A 132 -14.51 -22.75 11.16
CA ALA A 132 -13.18 -22.21 11.44
C ALA A 132 -12.83 -22.47 12.91
N LEU A 133 -11.56 -22.77 13.20
CA LEU A 133 -11.02 -23.02 14.54
C LEU A 133 -9.76 -22.20 14.78
N ILE A 134 -9.65 -21.59 15.97
CA ILE A 134 -8.37 -21.14 16.51
C ILE A 134 -7.76 -22.30 17.29
N LEU A 135 -6.59 -22.76 16.85
CA LEU A 135 -5.90 -23.93 17.41
C LEU A 135 -4.90 -23.51 18.49
N LEU A 136 -3.92 -22.67 18.11
CA LEU A 136 -2.86 -22.18 18.99
C LEU A 136 -2.76 -20.66 18.90
N GLU A 137 -2.42 -20.03 20.03
CA GLU A 137 -1.99 -18.64 20.08
C GLU A 137 -0.60 -18.55 20.68
N VAL A 138 0.33 -17.90 19.98
CA VAL A 138 1.65 -17.50 20.49
C VAL A 138 1.64 -16.00 20.70
N TYR A 139 1.84 -15.52 21.92
CA TYR A 139 1.66 -14.11 22.24
C TYR A 139 2.68 -13.57 23.24
N ARG A 140 2.96 -12.28 23.15
CA ARG A 140 3.87 -11.59 24.07
C ARG A 140 3.11 -11.10 25.30
N HIS A 141 3.66 -11.35 26.48
CA HIS A 141 3.13 -10.88 27.76
C HIS A 141 4.28 -10.54 28.70
N GLN A 142 4.34 -9.30 29.18
CA GLN A 142 5.41 -8.80 30.06
C GLN A 142 6.81 -9.09 29.48
N GLY A 143 6.99 -8.82 28.18
CA GLY A 143 8.26 -8.99 27.47
C GLY A 143 8.60 -10.42 27.05
N LYS A 144 7.87 -11.44 27.54
CA LYS A 144 8.12 -12.86 27.24
C LYS A 144 7.05 -13.44 26.29
N TRP A 145 7.47 -14.36 25.42
CA TRP A 145 6.53 -15.11 24.58
C TRP A 145 5.89 -16.27 25.34
N ARG A 146 4.61 -16.48 25.09
CA ARG A 146 3.79 -17.54 25.68
C ARG A 146 2.99 -18.25 24.60
N VAL A 147 2.63 -19.50 24.85
CA VAL A 147 1.74 -20.29 23.97
C VAL A 147 0.53 -20.78 24.75
N THR A 148 -0.62 -20.82 24.08
CA THR A 148 -1.86 -21.38 24.63
C THR A 148 -2.64 -22.15 23.57
N GLY A 149 -3.27 -23.25 23.99
CA GLY A 149 -4.20 -24.02 23.15
C GLY A 149 -5.60 -23.46 23.33
N VAL A 150 -6.22 -23.00 22.25
CA VAL A 150 -7.47 -22.22 22.33
C VAL A 150 -8.70 -23.08 22.08
N GLY A 151 -8.74 -23.79 20.95
CA GLY A 151 -9.86 -24.65 20.56
C GLY A 151 -11.19 -23.91 20.47
N GLN A 152 -11.18 -22.64 20.06
CA GLN A 152 -12.40 -21.84 19.84
C GLN A 152 -12.83 -21.99 18.39
N GLY A 153 -14.11 -22.30 18.17
CA GLY A 153 -14.67 -22.43 16.83
C GLY A 153 -15.64 -21.31 16.45
N PHE A 154 -15.85 -21.16 15.14
CA PHE A 154 -16.72 -20.16 14.54
C PHE A 154 -17.62 -20.82 13.48
N SER A 155 -18.94 -20.76 13.68
CA SER A 155 -19.94 -21.33 12.75
C SER A 155 -20.03 -20.55 11.43
N GLY A 156 -19.81 -19.23 11.46
CA GLY A 156 -19.74 -18.40 10.25
C GLY A 156 -18.43 -18.56 9.46
N GLY A 157 -17.64 -19.60 9.73
CA GLY A 157 -16.39 -19.88 9.02
C GLY A 157 -15.33 -18.79 9.22
N LEU A 158 -14.47 -18.63 8.22
CA LEU A 158 -13.38 -17.66 8.25
C LEU A 158 -13.90 -16.23 8.45
N GLN A 159 -15.06 -15.88 7.88
CA GLN A 159 -15.65 -14.55 8.00
C GLN A 159 -15.93 -14.17 9.46
N ALA A 160 -16.69 -15.00 10.18
CA ALA A 160 -17.00 -14.74 11.59
C ALA A 160 -15.74 -14.72 12.48
N LEU A 161 -14.69 -15.46 12.09
CA LEU A 161 -13.39 -15.40 12.75
C LEU A 161 -12.69 -14.05 12.51
N LEU A 162 -12.69 -13.54 11.28
CA LEU A 162 -12.09 -12.23 10.94
C LEU A 162 -12.86 -11.07 11.62
N GLU A 163 -14.19 -11.12 11.66
CA GLU A 163 -15.02 -10.15 12.38
C GLU A 163 -14.65 -10.11 13.87
N SER A 164 -14.38 -11.27 14.49
CA SER A 164 -13.93 -11.33 15.88
C SER A 164 -12.53 -10.75 16.12
N MET A 165 -11.74 -10.59 15.06
CA MET A 165 -10.39 -10.00 15.05
C MET A 165 -10.37 -8.57 14.49
N GLY A 166 -11.53 -7.90 14.46
CA GLY A 166 -11.65 -6.49 14.08
C GLY A 166 -11.87 -6.23 12.59
N GLY A 167 -12.22 -7.23 11.78
CA GLY A 167 -12.67 -7.00 10.40
C GLY A 167 -14.04 -6.30 10.38
N GLU A 168 -14.11 -5.10 9.78
CA GLU A 168 -15.38 -4.40 9.55
C GLU A 168 -16.14 -5.00 8.36
N VAL A 169 -17.45 -5.24 8.53
CA VAL A 169 -18.38 -5.49 7.41
C VAL A 169 -19.46 -4.39 7.41
N VAL A 170 -19.56 -3.69 6.28
CA VAL A 170 -20.63 -2.76 5.96
C VAL A 170 -21.96 -3.51 5.93
N GLY A 171 -22.88 -3.09 6.79
CA GLY A 171 -24.21 -3.69 6.95
C GLY A 171 -25.07 -3.59 5.69
N GLN A 172 -25.95 -4.58 5.56
CA GLN A 172 -26.98 -4.67 4.52
C GLN A 172 -27.94 -3.47 4.60
N GLU A 173 -28.07 -2.70 3.50
CA GLU A 173 -29.11 -1.69 3.35
C GLU A 173 -30.47 -2.36 3.06
N GLU A 174 -31.37 -2.33 4.05
CA GLU A 174 -32.80 -2.29 3.80
C GLU A 174 -33.14 -0.96 3.10
N THR A 175 -33.85 -1.04 1.98
CA THR A 175 -34.17 0.10 1.12
C THR A 175 -35.21 1.04 1.76
N PRO A 176 -34.95 2.36 1.91
CA PRO A 176 -36.02 3.32 2.20
C PRO A 176 -36.48 4.05 0.93
N LEU A 177 -37.81 4.17 0.80
CA LEU A 177 -38.53 5.00 -0.16
C LEU A 177 -38.25 6.52 0.03
N PRO A 178 -38.50 7.37 -0.99
CA PRO A 178 -38.07 8.76 -1.01
C PRO A 178 -38.95 9.65 -0.11
N GLN A 179 -38.33 10.57 0.62
CA GLN A 179 -39.00 11.73 1.22
C GLN A 179 -38.25 13.04 0.94
N PRO A 180 -38.97 14.18 0.90
CA PRO A 180 -38.56 15.38 0.18
C PRO A 180 -37.82 16.41 1.04
N ASP A 181 -37.16 17.33 0.31
CA ASP A 181 -36.42 18.52 0.73
C ASP A 181 -36.62 19.04 2.16
N HIS A 182 -35.53 19.04 2.94
CA HIS A 182 -35.30 20.04 3.98
C HIS A 182 -33.87 20.59 3.91
N LYS A 183 -33.78 21.92 3.73
CA LYS A 183 -32.57 22.73 3.85
C LYS A 183 -32.00 22.69 5.28
N ALA A 184 -30.68 22.50 5.31
CA ALA A 184 -29.68 23.00 6.26
C ALA A 184 -29.82 22.67 7.76
N SER A 185 -28.86 21.89 8.26
CA SER A 185 -28.06 22.27 9.42
C SER A 185 -26.74 21.50 9.45
N GLN A 186 -25.63 22.25 9.49
CA GLN A 186 -24.30 21.71 9.71
C GLN A 186 -24.16 21.32 11.18
N THR A 187 -23.64 20.12 11.43
CA THR A 187 -22.73 19.90 12.56
C THR A 187 -21.39 19.48 11.98
N PRO A 188 -20.28 20.19 12.26
CA PRO A 188 -18.96 19.78 11.82
C PRO A 188 -18.59 18.48 12.54
N ASP A 189 -18.33 17.44 11.78
CA ASP A 189 -17.79 16.19 12.30
C ASP A 189 -16.38 16.46 12.84
N LYS A 190 -16.16 16.12 14.11
CA LYS A 190 -14.90 16.30 14.82
C LYS A 190 -14.11 14.98 14.75
N SER A 191 -13.60 14.63 13.59
CA SER A 191 -12.55 13.61 13.47
C SER A 191 -11.91 13.61 12.08
N SER A 192 -11.17 14.68 11.78
CA SER A 192 -10.24 14.72 10.65
C SER A 192 -9.09 15.66 10.96
N THR A 193 -8.44 15.45 12.12
CA THR A 193 -7.17 16.15 12.36
C THR A 193 -6.08 15.33 11.66
N PRO A 194 -5.33 15.91 10.71
CA PRO A 194 -4.21 15.22 10.08
C PRO A 194 -3.24 14.71 11.15
N LEU A 195 -2.70 13.49 10.99
CA LEU A 195 -1.80 12.85 11.96
C LEU A 195 -0.61 13.75 12.34
N LEU A 196 -0.13 14.57 11.39
CA LEU A 196 0.96 15.53 11.58
C LEU A 196 0.53 16.90 12.14
N ALA A 197 -0.74 17.28 12.01
CA ALA A 197 -1.22 18.58 12.51
C ALA A 197 -1.18 18.66 14.05
N ALA A 198 -1.13 17.52 14.73
CA ALA A 198 -0.96 17.44 16.17
C ALA A 198 0.49 17.66 16.65
N TRP A 199 1.47 17.75 15.73
CA TRP A 199 2.88 17.81 16.11
C TRP A 199 3.33 19.24 16.36
N GLU A 200 4.09 19.42 17.44
CA GLU A 200 4.67 20.73 17.77
C GLU A 200 5.88 21.03 16.87
N PRO A 201 6.02 22.27 16.36
CA PRO A 201 7.23 22.69 15.66
C PRO A 201 8.48 22.59 16.54
N LEU A 202 9.65 22.34 15.92
CA LEU A 202 10.93 22.38 16.63
C LEU A 202 11.10 23.73 17.36
N GLN A 203 11.33 23.63 18.67
CA GLN A 203 11.55 24.78 19.55
C GLN A 203 13.05 25.03 19.71
N SER A 204 13.48 26.29 19.58
CA SER A 204 14.88 26.67 19.81
C SER A 204 15.23 26.52 21.28
N ALA A 205 16.49 26.17 21.56
CA ALA A 205 17.01 26.27 22.91
C ALA A 205 16.90 27.74 23.42
N PRO A 206 16.66 27.96 24.73
CA PRO A 206 16.49 29.31 25.26
C PRO A 206 17.71 30.18 24.94
N PRO A 207 17.48 31.43 24.46
CA PRO A 207 18.58 32.30 24.06
C PRO A 207 19.46 32.60 25.27
N ARG A 208 20.78 32.47 25.08
CA ARG A 208 21.73 32.83 26.13
C ARG A 208 21.69 34.35 26.35
N PRO A 209 21.86 34.83 27.61
CA PRO A 209 21.80 36.25 27.91
C PRO A 209 22.82 37.02 27.06
N ALA A 210 22.37 38.12 26.45
CA ALA A 210 23.18 38.93 25.56
C ALA A 210 24.44 39.43 26.28
N ALA A 211 25.59 38.85 25.93
CA ALA A 211 26.88 39.31 26.41
C ALA A 211 27.37 40.50 25.58
N ASP A 212 28.04 41.43 26.26
CA ASP A 212 28.88 42.50 25.72
C ASP A 212 29.44 42.19 24.32
N ALA A 213 29.29 43.11 23.35
CA ALA A 213 29.69 42.94 21.95
C ALA A 213 31.19 42.61 21.76
N ARG A 214 32.00 42.76 22.81
CA ARG A 214 33.43 42.42 22.85
C ARG A 214 33.73 41.01 23.41
N ALA A 215 32.71 40.22 23.74
CA ALA A 215 32.83 38.87 24.29
C ALA A 215 32.20 37.83 23.35
N CYS A 216 32.73 36.60 23.37
CA CYS A 216 32.10 35.48 22.69
C CYS A 216 30.71 35.20 23.29
N GLN A 217 29.68 35.15 22.46
CA GLN A 217 28.30 34.94 22.91
C GLN A 217 28.04 33.54 23.50
N ASN A 218 28.89 32.56 23.17
CA ASN A 218 28.79 31.20 23.73
C ASN A 218 29.61 31.04 25.01
N CYS A 219 30.94 31.23 24.97
CA CYS A 219 31.80 30.95 26.13
C CYS A 219 32.17 32.16 27.00
N GLY A 220 31.73 33.37 26.63
CA GLY A 220 32.02 34.60 27.39
C GLY A 220 33.47 35.09 27.34
N LYS A 221 34.38 34.40 26.63
CA LYS A 221 35.78 34.82 26.46
C LYS A 221 35.83 36.24 25.87
N ARG A 222 36.71 37.09 26.42
CA ARG A 222 36.98 38.46 25.94
C ARG A 222 38.39 38.53 25.35
N GLY A 223 38.57 39.36 24.32
CA GLY A 223 39.91 39.69 23.81
C GLY A 223 40.67 40.57 24.81
N SER A 224 42.00 40.44 24.85
CA SER A 224 42.89 41.35 25.59
C SER A 224 43.74 42.18 24.62
N LEU A 225 44.39 43.23 25.14
CA LEU A 225 45.32 44.09 24.36
C LEU A 225 46.48 43.31 23.73
N PHE A 226 46.85 42.16 24.29
CA PHE A 226 47.95 41.32 23.82
C PHE A 226 47.48 40.03 23.11
N ALA A 227 46.17 39.76 23.11
CA ALA A 227 45.56 38.61 22.44
C ALA A 227 44.12 38.97 21.99
N PRO A 228 43.96 39.60 20.81
CA PRO A 228 42.64 39.99 20.30
C PRO A 228 41.80 38.77 19.95
N LEU A 229 40.55 38.73 20.44
CA LEU A 229 39.59 37.68 20.13
C LEU A 229 38.87 38.01 18.82
N LYS A 230 39.05 37.17 17.80
CA LYS A 230 38.27 37.27 16.56
C LYS A 230 36.94 36.53 16.72
N LEU A 231 35.85 37.24 16.46
CA LEU A 231 34.50 36.70 16.43
C LEU A 231 34.02 36.59 14.98
N ASN A 232 33.22 35.58 14.67
CA ASN A 232 32.53 35.49 13.38
C ASN A 232 31.34 36.46 13.34
N SER A 233 30.59 36.45 12.23
CA SER A 233 29.37 37.27 12.05
C SER A 233 28.26 36.98 13.08
N GLU A 234 28.34 35.86 13.80
CA GLU A 234 27.40 35.45 14.84
C GLU A 234 27.93 35.75 16.25
N GLY A 235 29.07 36.44 16.38
CA GLY A 235 29.64 36.76 17.69
C GLY A 235 30.29 35.58 18.42
N LEU A 236 30.66 34.52 17.70
CA LEU A 236 31.31 33.32 18.24
C LEU A 236 32.82 33.33 17.99
N CYS A 237 33.60 32.91 19.00
CA CYS A 237 35.02 32.62 18.80
C CYS A 237 35.21 31.33 17.99
N ARG A 238 36.39 31.14 17.40
CA ARG A 238 36.71 30.00 16.53
C ARG A 238 36.36 28.62 17.13
N GLU A 239 36.68 28.39 18.41
CA GLU A 239 36.36 27.14 19.10
C GLU A 239 34.85 26.92 19.26
N CYS A 240 34.10 27.97 19.61
CA CYS A 240 32.65 27.87 19.78
C CYS A 240 31.94 27.72 18.44
N ALA A 241 32.43 28.39 17.39
CA ALA A 241 31.94 28.21 16.03
C ALA A 241 32.15 26.76 15.54
N HIS A 242 33.32 26.17 15.81
CA HIS A 242 33.58 24.75 15.48
C HIS A 242 32.61 23.81 16.21
N LYS A 243 32.42 24.01 17.53
CA LYS A 243 31.48 23.19 18.32
C LYS A 243 30.04 23.32 17.83
N ALA A 244 29.61 24.53 17.45
CA ALA A 244 28.29 24.76 16.87
C ALA A 244 28.14 24.01 15.53
N GLN A 245 29.17 24.01 14.69
CA GLN A 245 29.16 23.26 13.44
C GLN A 245 29.13 21.74 13.66
N GLU A 246 29.84 21.22 14.66
CA GLU A 246 29.77 19.80 15.05
C GLU A 246 28.39 19.41 15.58
N ALA A 247 27.75 20.29 16.36
CA ALA A 247 26.39 20.11 16.86
C ALA A 247 25.36 20.05 15.71
N LEU A 248 25.47 20.96 14.73
CA LEU A 248 24.66 20.90 13.50
C LEU A 248 24.92 19.61 12.71
N GLY A 249 26.16 19.13 12.67
CA GLY A 249 26.51 17.84 12.09
C GLY A 249 25.80 16.66 12.77
N ARG A 250 25.77 16.63 14.10
CA ARG A 250 25.04 15.61 14.87
C ARG A 250 23.53 15.67 14.64
N PHE A 251 22.97 16.88 14.61
CA PHE A 251 21.55 17.08 14.26
C PHE A 251 21.24 16.53 12.86
N ARG A 252 22.07 16.85 11.86
CA ARG A 252 21.92 16.32 10.50
C ARG A 252 21.98 14.79 10.46
N THR A 253 22.90 14.17 11.19
CA THR A 253 22.97 12.69 11.27
C THR A 253 21.68 12.10 11.85
N ARG A 254 21.11 12.71 12.89
CA ARG A 254 19.82 12.29 13.46
C ARG A 254 18.67 12.51 12.49
N PHE A 255 18.64 13.66 11.82
CA PHE A 255 17.65 13.97 10.79
C PHE A 255 17.66 12.94 9.67
N LEU A 256 18.83 12.60 9.13
CA LEU A 256 18.95 11.59 8.07
C LEU A 256 18.53 10.19 8.54
N ALA A 257 18.80 9.83 9.79
CA ALA A 257 18.35 8.57 10.36
C ALA A 257 16.82 8.49 10.44
N ALA A 258 16.18 9.59 10.88
CA ALA A 258 14.72 9.72 10.91
C ALA A 258 14.06 9.75 9.52
N CYS A 259 14.84 9.98 8.45
CA CYS A 259 14.33 10.03 7.08
C CYS A 259 14.65 8.75 6.28
N ALA A 260 15.18 7.72 6.94
CA ALA A 260 15.78 6.58 6.24
C ALA A 260 14.74 5.79 5.42
N ASP A 261 13.61 5.48 6.03
CA ASP A 261 12.46 4.79 5.44
C ASP A 261 11.59 5.70 4.55
N GLY A 262 11.77 7.01 4.64
CA GLY A 262 11.10 8.01 3.80
C GLY A 262 9.86 8.64 4.44
N VAL A 263 9.54 8.31 5.69
CA VAL A 263 8.47 8.93 6.47
C VAL A 263 9.00 9.20 7.88
N ILE A 264 8.90 10.43 8.37
CA ILE A 264 9.27 10.70 9.76
C ILE A 264 8.11 10.27 10.65
N GLU A 265 8.38 9.47 11.69
CA GLU A 265 7.42 9.13 12.74
C GLU A 265 7.43 10.14 13.91
N HIS A 266 6.36 10.16 14.70
CA HIS A 266 6.22 11.12 15.80
C HIS A 266 7.35 11.02 16.84
N HIS A 267 7.79 9.79 17.13
CA HIS A 267 8.86 9.55 18.10
C HIS A 267 10.22 10.05 17.58
N GLU A 268 10.46 9.97 16.27
CA GLU A 268 11.67 10.47 15.63
C GLU A 268 11.67 12.00 15.59
N TRP A 269 10.51 12.60 15.34
CA TRP A 269 10.33 14.05 15.47
C TRP A 269 10.64 14.54 16.89
N GLN A 270 10.18 13.82 17.91
CA GLN A 270 10.52 14.10 19.30
C GLN A 270 12.03 13.95 19.57
N ASP A 271 12.71 12.95 19.01
CA ASP A 271 14.17 12.81 19.13
C ASP A 271 14.93 13.98 18.49
N LEU A 272 14.46 14.48 17.35
CA LEU A 272 15.00 15.69 16.73
C LEU A 272 14.81 16.92 17.64
N GLN A 273 13.64 17.07 18.26
CA GLN A 273 13.38 18.14 19.22
C GLN A 273 14.30 18.05 20.44
N GLN A 274 14.49 16.85 21.00
CA GLN A 274 15.43 16.64 22.11
C GLN A 274 16.88 16.90 21.69
N THR A 275 17.24 16.60 20.43
CA THR A 275 18.57 16.89 19.89
C THR A 275 18.79 18.40 19.80
N VAL A 276 17.82 19.19 19.32
CA VAL A 276 17.92 20.66 19.28
C VAL A 276 18.14 21.23 20.68
N LEU A 277 17.40 20.75 21.68
CA LEU A 277 17.53 21.21 23.07
C LEU A 277 18.87 20.80 23.69
N ARG A 278 19.29 19.54 23.53
CA ARG A 278 20.54 19.00 24.10
C ARG A 278 21.78 19.67 23.52
N GLU A 279 21.75 19.95 22.23
CA GLU A 279 22.84 20.58 21.50
C GLU A 279 22.79 22.12 21.58
N GLU A 280 21.80 22.67 22.28
CA GLU A 280 21.54 24.11 22.43
C GLU A 280 21.45 24.86 21.10
N LEU A 281 20.81 24.25 20.11
CA LEU A 281 20.68 24.79 18.77
C LEU A 281 19.48 25.75 18.66
N ASP A 282 19.62 26.75 17.78
CA ASP A 282 18.46 27.44 17.24
C ASP A 282 17.78 26.55 16.20
N ALA A 283 16.47 26.33 16.36
CA ALA A 283 15.70 25.42 15.51
C ALA A 283 15.67 25.88 14.04
N LYS A 284 15.67 27.19 13.78
CA LYS A 284 15.70 27.71 12.41
C LYS A 284 17.07 27.41 11.79
N THR A 285 18.16 27.69 12.48
CA THR A 285 19.51 27.37 11.99
C THR A 285 19.69 25.87 11.74
N ALA A 286 19.16 25.02 12.62
CA ALA A 286 19.22 23.56 12.45
C ALA A 286 18.46 23.08 11.20
N LEU A 287 17.23 23.56 10.99
CA LEU A 287 16.42 23.25 9.80
C LEU A 287 17.02 23.83 8.52
N ASP A 288 17.58 25.04 8.57
CA ASP A 288 18.28 25.67 7.45
C ASP A 288 19.51 24.85 7.04
N PHE A 289 20.22 24.25 8.01
CA PHE A 289 21.38 23.40 7.78
C PHE A 289 21.05 22.09 7.06
N VAL A 290 19.88 21.51 7.32
CA VAL A 290 19.42 20.25 6.68
C VAL A 290 18.46 20.49 5.51
N ARG A 291 18.31 21.73 5.03
CA ARG A 291 17.30 22.12 4.06
C ARG A 291 17.27 21.28 2.78
N THR A 292 18.44 20.95 2.23
CA THR A 292 18.54 20.10 1.04
C THR A 292 18.06 18.68 1.32
N ASP A 293 18.34 18.15 2.51
CA ASP A 293 17.89 16.81 2.91
C ASP A 293 16.37 16.81 3.17
N ALA A 294 15.82 17.89 3.74
CA ALA A 294 14.40 18.09 3.97
C ALA A 294 13.58 18.18 2.67
N LEU A 295 14.11 18.83 1.62
CA LEU A 295 13.47 18.86 0.31
C LEU A 295 13.40 17.46 -0.33
N ARG A 296 14.48 16.67 -0.22
CA ARG A 296 14.49 15.28 -0.71
C ARG A 296 13.52 14.37 0.03
N LEU A 297 13.31 14.61 1.34
CA LEU A 297 12.29 13.90 2.10
C LEU A 297 10.90 14.20 1.53
N LEU A 298 10.58 15.47 1.27
CA LEU A 298 9.30 15.87 0.69
C LEU A 298 9.08 15.29 -0.72
N GLU A 299 10.09 15.27 -1.57
CA GLU A 299 10.07 14.61 -2.89
C GLU A 299 9.74 13.11 -2.75
N ARG A 300 10.42 12.41 -1.83
CA ARG A 300 10.15 10.99 -1.56
C ARG A 300 8.75 10.76 -1.00
N THR A 301 8.27 11.66 -0.13
CA THR A 301 6.94 11.58 0.47
C THR A 301 5.85 11.63 -0.62
N LEU A 302 5.96 12.56 -1.58
CA LEU A 302 5.04 12.61 -2.72
C LEU A 302 5.12 11.36 -3.60
N THR A 303 6.33 10.85 -3.83
CA THR A 303 6.53 9.62 -4.61
C THR A 303 5.87 8.41 -3.94
N ILE A 304 5.96 8.31 -2.61
CA ILE A 304 5.35 7.22 -1.83
C ILE A 304 3.83 7.37 -1.83
N ALA A 305 3.32 8.58 -1.56
CA ALA A 305 1.88 8.87 -1.57
C ALA A 305 1.25 8.51 -2.91
N TYR A 306 1.92 8.83 -4.04
CA TYR A 306 1.41 8.53 -5.37
C TYR A 306 1.78 7.14 -5.90
N SER A 307 2.33 6.24 -5.06
CA SER A 307 2.84 4.94 -5.52
C SER A 307 1.75 4.02 -6.10
N ASP A 308 0.50 4.19 -5.68
CA ASP A 308 -0.67 3.50 -6.22
C ASP A 308 -1.30 4.24 -7.42
N GLY A 309 -0.73 5.39 -7.78
CA GLY A 309 -1.19 6.26 -8.85
C GLY A 309 -2.38 7.14 -8.50
N MET A 310 -2.66 7.33 -7.22
CA MET A 310 -3.66 8.25 -6.67
C MET A 310 -3.02 9.08 -5.54
N ILE A 311 -3.58 10.24 -5.23
CA ILE A 311 -3.21 10.97 -4.02
C ILE A 311 -4.47 11.31 -3.22
N SER A 312 -4.50 10.87 -1.97
CA SER A 312 -5.61 11.12 -1.06
C SER A 312 -5.55 12.52 -0.46
N LEU A 313 -6.69 13.00 0.06
CA LEU A 313 -6.74 14.26 0.80
C LEU A 313 -5.89 14.23 2.08
N GLN A 314 -5.76 13.05 2.70
CA GLN A 314 -4.94 12.87 3.89
C GLN A 314 -3.45 13.02 3.56
N GLU A 315 -2.98 12.36 2.50
CA GLU A 315 -1.58 12.48 2.04
C GLU A 315 -1.24 13.90 1.59
N GLU A 316 -2.16 14.59 0.91
CA GLU A 316 -2.01 16.01 0.58
C GLU A 316 -1.83 16.86 1.84
N SER A 317 -2.68 16.62 2.85
CA SER A 317 -2.62 17.35 4.11
C SER A 317 -1.32 17.05 4.87
N ASP A 318 -0.90 15.80 4.91
CA ASP A 318 0.32 15.39 5.61
C ASP A 318 1.57 15.97 4.93
N PHE A 319 1.61 16.01 3.59
CA PHE A 319 2.67 16.71 2.86
C PHE A 319 2.76 18.20 3.25
N GLY A 320 1.61 18.89 3.32
CA GLY A 320 1.55 20.29 3.72
C GLY A 320 2.02 20.53 5.15
N GLU A 321 1.58 19.69 6.09
CA GLU A 321 2.00 19.77 7.50
C GLU A 321 3.49 19.47 7.67
N LEU A 322 4.02 18.47 6.97
CA LEU A 322 5.45 18.15 7.01
C LEU A 322 6.30 19.32 6.50
N ALA A 323 5.91 19.93 5.37
CA ALA A 323 6.60 21.10 4.83
C ALA A 323 6.57 22.30 5.82
N ARG A 324 5.45 22.48 6.54
CA ARG A 324 5.29 23.50 7.59
C ARG A 324 6.21 23.22 8.78
N LEU A 325 6.24 21.98 9.28
CA LEU A 325 7.08 21.56 10.40
C LEU A 325 8.57 21.75 10.08
N LEU A 326 8.98 21.43 8.85
CA LEU A 326 10.34 21.61 8.34
C LEU A 326 10.67 23.07 7.97
N ARG A 327 9.70 23.99 8.08
CA ARG A 327 9.84 25.42 7.77
C ARG A 327 10.38 25.69 6.37
N ILE A 328 9.93 24.92 5.37
CA ILE A 328 10.40 25.09 3.99
C ILE A 328 9.93 26.44 3.44
N PRO A 329 10.83 27.28 2.91
CA PRO A 329 10.46 28.55 2.30
C PRO A 329 9.54 28.35 1.08
N PRO A 330 8.51 29.20 0.86
CA PRO A 330 7.58 29.05 -0.27
C PRO A 330 8.25 28.98 -1.64
N GLY A 331 9.31 29.75 -1.86
CA GLY A 331 10.05 29.74 -3.13
C GLY A 331 10.74 28.40 -3.43
N LEU A 332 11.10 27.63 -2.40
CA LEU A 332 11.70 26.30 -2.55
C LEU A 332 10.65 25.19 -2.57
N LEU A 333 9.47 25.43 -2.00
CA LEU A 333 8.35 24.49 -1.98
C LEU A 333 7.53 24.53 -3.29
N ALA A 334 7.57 25.65 -4.02
CA ALA A 334 6.77 25.87 -5.23
C ALA A 334 6.86 24.77 -6.29
N PRO A 335 8.04 24.18 -6.62
CA PRO A 335 8.12 23.08 -7.57
C PRO A 335 7.30 21.85 -7.13
N LEU A 336 7.38 21.47 -5.86
CA LEU A 336 6.66 20.33 -5.29
C LEU A 336 5.17 20.60 -5.19
N GLN A 337 4.77 21.85 -4.93
CA GLN A 337 3.36 22.24 -4.98
C GLN A 337 2.78 22.14 -6.39
N ASN A 338 3.54 22.51 -7.41
CA ASN A 338 3.09 22.35 -8.80
C ASN A 338 2.95 20.86 -9.18
N GLU A 339 3.89 20.02 -8.74
CA GLU A 339 3.79 18.57 -8.90
C GLU A 339 2.54 18.02 -8.22
N LEU A 340 2.29 18.40 -6.96
CA LEU A 340 1.09 18.02 -6.21
C LEU A 340 -0.22 18.43 -6.93
N VAL A 341 -0.26 19.60 -7.57
CA VAL A 341 -1.39 20.03 -8.40
C VAL A 341 -1.62 19.08 -9.58
N ASP A 342 -0.55 18.66 -10.27
CA ASP A 342 -0.65 17.72 -11.38
C ASP A 342 -1.06 16.31 -10.90
N LEU A 343 -0.55 15.83 -9.74
CA LEU A 343 -0.96 14.56 -9.12
C LEU A 343 -2.44 14.56 -8.75
N ARG A 344 -2.95 15.65 -8.16
CA ARG A 344 -4.38 15.81 -7.83
C ARG A 344 -5.25 15.81 -9.08
N ALA A 345 -4.84 16.53 -10.12
CA ALA A 345 -5.56 16.53 -11.38
C ALA A 345 -5.60 15.13 -12.00
N ALA A 346 -4.49 14.39 -11.98
CA ALA A 346 -4.42 13.01 -12.46
C ALA A 346 -5.34 12.06 -11.65
N THR A 347 -5.34 12.20 -10.32
CA THR A 347 -6.21 11.45 -9.40
C THR A 347 -7.68 11.68 -9.71
N SER A 348 -8.09 12.95 -9.82
CA SER A 348 -9.48 13.32 -10.14
C SER A 348 -9.94 12.73 -11.48
N ILE A 349 -9.07 12.77 -12.49
CA ILE A 349 -9.34 12.15 -13.79
C ILE A 349 -9.52 10.64 -13.67
N ARG A 350 -8.66 9.95 -12.91
CA ARG A 350 -8.72 8.50 -12.67
C ARG A 350 -9.96 8.06 -11.89
N GLU A 351 -10.54 8.94 -11.09
CA GLU A 351 -11.83 8.72 -10.43
C GLU A 351 -13.03 8.89 -11.38
N GLY A 352 -12.80 9.46 -12.56
CA GLY A 352 -13.81 9.64 -13.61
C GLY A 352 -14.19 11.09 -13.87
N HIS A 353 -13.56 12.06 -13.22
CA HIS A 353 -13.81 13.49 -13.44
C HIS A 353 -13.07 13.98 -14.69
N LEU A 354 -13.56 13.57 -15.86
CA LEU A 354 -13.00 13.96 -17.15
C LEU A 354 -13.52 15.34 -17.56
N LEU A 355 -12.60 16.25 -17.88
CA LEU A 355 -12.93 17.58 -18.39
C LEU A 355 -13.41 17.48 -19.84
N ALA A 356 -14.41 18.26 -20.24
CA ALA A 356 -14.79 18.40 -21.65
C ALA A 356 -14.06 19.61 -22.26
N ILE A 357 -13.42 19.42 -23.41
CA ILE A 357 -12.72 20.48 -24.13
C ILE A 357 -13.25 20.62 -25.56
N GLN A 358 -13.06 21.80 -26.14
CA GLN A 358 -13.25 22.01 -27.57
C GLN A 358 -11.99 21.56 -28.32
N THR A 359 -12.17 20.92 -29.47
CA THR A 359 -11.07 20.49 -30.34
C THR A 359 -11.34 20.91 -31.78
N THR A 360 -10.27 20.96 -32.57
CA THR A 360 -10.32 21.25 -34.01
C THR A 360 -10.74 20.04 -34.85
N VAL A 361 -10.79 18.85 -34.25
CA VAL A 361 -11.24 17.62 -34.90
C VAL A 361 -12.76 17.61 -34.99
N LEU A 362 -13.30 17.25 -36.17
CA LEU A 362 -14.72 16.98 -36.32
C LEU A 362 -15.06 15.68 -35.58
N LEU A 363 -15.83 15.81 -34.50
CA LEU A 363 -16.26 14.70 -33.65
C LEU A 363 -17.66 14.21 -34.04
N ASP A 364 -17.93 12.93 -33.80
CA ASP A 364 -19.26 12.35 -34.01
C ASP A 364 -20.28 12.87 -32.99
N ALA A 365 -21.57 12.72 -33.28
CA ALA A 365 -22.63 13.10 -32.34
C ALA A 365 -22.49 12.37 -31.00
N GLY A 366 -22.41 13.13 -29.90
CA GLY A 366 -22.20 12.60 -28.54
C GLY A 366 -20.75 12.21 -28.21
N GLU A 367 -19.82 12.44 -29.13
CA GLU A 367 -18.39 12.35 -28.85
C GLU A 367 -17.87 13.66 -28.24
N VAL A 368 -17.11 13.55 -27.17
CA VAL A 368 -16.59 14.67 -26.38
C VAL A 368 -15.09 14.50 -26.25
N ALA A 369 -14.31 15.54 -26.62
CA ALA A 369 -12.88 15.57 -26.38
C ALA A 369 -12.60 15.89 -24.91
N HIS A 370 -11.62 15.20 -24.33
CA HIS A 370 -11.19 15.37 -22.95
C HIS A 370 -9.78 15.91 -22.81
N LEU A 371 -8.92 15.65 -23.79
CA LEU A 371 -7.55 16.12 -23.79
C LEU A 371 -7.04 16.29 -25.22
N GLU A 372 -6.34 17.38 -25.50
CA GLU A 372 -5.61 17.62 -26.75
C GLU A 372 -4.19 18.06 -26.40
N VAL A 373 -3.20 17.28 -26.83
CA VAL A 373 -1.78 17.52 -26.51
C VAL A 373 -0.89 17.32 -27.74
N PRO A 374 0.18 18.12 -27.90
CA PRO A 374 1.25 17.80 -28.83
C PRO A 374 1.87 16.45 -28.48
N ALA A 375 2.18 15.65 -29.51
CA ALA A 375 2.82 14.37 -29.33
C ALA A 375 3.59 13.98 -30.59
N THR A 376 4.80 13.44 -30.43
CA THR A 376 5.56 12.82 -31.51
C THR A 376 5.44 11.32 -31.41
N PHE A 377 4.87 10.67 -32.42
CA PHE A 377 4.79 9.23 -32.48
C PHE A 377 6.08 8.64 -33.04
N ARG A 378 6.72 7.77 -32.26
CA ARG A 378 7.90 6.99 -32.66
C ARG A 378 7.48 5.55 -32.90
N HIS A 379 7.59 5.13 -34.16
CA HIS A 379 7.46 3.72 -34.52
C HIS A 379 8.84 3.10 -34.67
N VAL A 380 9.15 2.11 -33.83
CA VAL A 380 10.41 1.37 -33.87
C VAL A 380 10.16 0.00 -34.51
N THR A 381 10.85 -0.29 -35.60
CA THR A 381 10.97 -1.65 -36.15
C THR A 381 12.35 -2.21 -35.80
N ALA A 382 12.57 -3.50 -36.06
CA ALA A 382 13.86 -4.16 -35.82
C ALA A 382 15.05 -3.48 -36.53
N THR A 383 14.81 -2.62 -37.52
CA THR A 383 15.88 -2.00 -38.34
C THR A 383 15.79 -0.49 -38.49
N ARG A 384 14.65 0.16 -38.17
CA ARG A 384 14.47 1.62 -38.30
C ARG A 384 13.52 2.18 -37.25
N SER A 385 13.83 3.37 -36.74
CA SER A 385 12.86 4.22 -36.03
C SER A 385 12.39 5.34 -36.97
N ARG A 386 11.11 5.69 -36.89
CA ARG A 386 10.54 6.86 -37.56
C ARG A 386 9.72 7.66 -36.56
N ASP A 387 10.02 8.95 -36.49
CA ASP A 387 9.25 9.93 -35.73
C ASP A 387 8.27 10.65 -36.65
N ILE A 388 7.04 10.82 -36.17
CA ILE A 388 5.96 11.54 -36.82
C ILE A 388 5.49 12.59 -35.83
N VAL A 389 5.67 13.87 -36.16
CA VAL A 389 5.30 14.97 -35.27
C VAL A 389 3.82 15.26 -35.46
N GLY A 390 3.07 15.36 -34.37
CA GLY A 390 1.64 15.57 -34.45
C GLY A 390 1.02 16.01 -33.13
N ARG A 391 -0.27 15.73 -33.01
CA ARG A 391 -1.02 15.92 -31.77
C ARG A 391 -1.96 14.75 -31.54
N MET A 392 -2.22 14.49 -30.27
CA MET A 392 -3.15 13.49 -29.79
C MET A 392 -4.39 14.17 -29.25
N VAL A 393 -5.56 13.73 -29.70
CA VAL A 393 -6.87 14.15 -29.19
C VAL A 393 -7.55 12.93 -28.60
N VAL A 394 -7.84 12.98 -27.31
CA VAL A 394 -8.42 11.88 -26.54
C VAL A 394 -9.89 12.20 -26.27
N THR A 395 -10.81 11.34 -26.71
CA THR A 395 -12.27 11.55 -26.57
C THR A 395 -12.93 10.46 -25.74
N ASN A 396 -14.19 10.60 -25.36
CA ASN A 396 -14.94 9.52 -24.71
C ASN A 396 -15.10 8.24 -25.57
N ARG A 397 -14.78 8.25 -26.87
CA ARG A 397 -14.92 7.09 -27.77
C ARG A 397 -13.60 6.49 -28.23
N GLN A 398 -12.63 7.33 -28.57
CA GLN A 398 -11.37 6.90 -29.16
C GLN A 398 -10.27 7.96 -29.01
N ILE A 399 -9.06 7.57 -29.39
CA ILE A 399 -7.90 8.45 -29.47
C ILE A 399 -7.67 8.76 -30.94
N TYR A 400 -7.48 10.03 -31.28
CA TYR A 400 -7.02 10.47 -32.58
C TYR A 400 -5.56 10.89 -32.49
N PHE A 401 -4.72 10.39 -33.38
CA PHE A 401 -3.41 10.95 -33.64
C PHE A 401 -3.41 11.61 -35.02
N ILE A 402 -3.05 12.88 -35.04
CA ILE A 402 -3.03 13.72 -36.23
C ILE A 402 -1.58 14.15 -36.46
N GLY A 403 -0.91 13.53 -37.42
CA GLY A 403 0.42 13.92 -37.85
C GLY A 403 0.41 15.26 -38.59
N GLY A 404 1.59 15.84 -38.75
CA GLY A 404 1.82 17.04 -39.55
C GLY A 404 1.39 16.87 -41.02
N ALA A 405 1.45 17.96 -41.78
CA ALA A 405 1.02 17.98 -43.18
C ALA A 405 1.69 16.85 -44.00
N GLY A 406 0.89 15.93 -44.53
CA GLY A 406 1.36 14.81 -45.34
C GLY A 406 1.88 13.60 -44.55
N GLU A 407 1.93 13.64 -43.22
CA GLU A 407 2.41 12.52 -42.40
C GLU A 407 1.30 11.51 -42.02
N GLY A 408 0.04 11.88 -42.27
CA GLY A 408 -1.13 11.03 -42.01
C GLY A 408 -1.53 10.98 -40.53
N GLY A 409 -2.49 10.12 -40.22
CA GLY A 409 -3.03 9.96 -38.88
C GLY A 409 -3.75 8.63 -38.68
N TRP A 410 -4.18 8.37 -37.45
CA TRP A 410 -4.94 7.18 -37.11
C TRP A 410 -5.78 7.37 -35.86
N ASN A 411 -6.72 6.46 -35.69
CA ASN A 411 -7.66 6.45 -34.60
C ASN A 411 -7.47 5.14 -33.85
N VAL A 412 -7.50 5.18 -32.51
CA VAL A 412 -7.37 4.00 -31.65
C VAL A 412 -8.58 3.93 -30.76
N GLN A 413 -9.38 2.88 -30.93
CA GLN A 413 -10.49 2.58 -30.02
C GLN A 413 -9.95 2.01 -28.71
N TYR A 414 -10.59 2.33 -27.58
CA TYR A 414 -10.15 1.89 -26.26
C TYR A 414 -10.05 0.36 -26.12
N GLY A 415 -10.94 -0.40 -26.76
CA GLY A 415 -10.88 -1.87 -26.76
C GLY A 415 -9.67 -2.47 -27.48
N LYS A 416 -8.87 -1.66 -28.20
CA LYS A 416 -7.60 -2.10 -28.83
C LYS A 416 -6.38 -1.84 -27.96
N ILE A 417 -6.53 -1.12 -26.86
CA ILE A 417 -5.42 -0.79 -25.94
C ILE A 417 -5.20 -1.97 -25.02
N LEU A 418 -4.02 -2.55 -25.09
CA LEU A 418 -3.57 -3.64 -24.25
C LEU A 418 -2.90 -3.12 -22.99
N ARG A 419 -2.01 -2.14 -23.15
CA ARG A 419 -1.22 -1.59 -22.06
C ARG A 419 -0.86 -0.12 -22.34
N ILE A 420 -0.88 0.69 -21.29
CA ILE A 420 -0.41 2.06 -21.28
C ILE A 420 0.78 2.09 -20.31
N GLU A 421 1.94 2.53 -20.78
CA GLU A 421 3.10 2.75 -19.91
C GLU A 421 3.42 4.23 -19.89
N GLU A 422 3.36 4.83 -18.71
CA GLU A 422 3.77 6.21 -18.51
C GLU A 422 5.30 6.35 -18.64
N ARG A 423 5.73 7.44 -19.26
CA ARG A 423 7.14 7.82 -19.41
C ARG A 423 7.30 9.28 -19.01
N SER A 424 8.53 9.67 -18.67
CA SER A 424 8.84 11.04 -18.28
C SER A 424 8.56 12.09 -19.37
N ASP A 425 8.50 11.69 -20.65
CA ASP A 425 8.26 12.56 -21.81
C ASP A 425 6.99 12.20 -22.61
N GLY A 426 6.17 11.27 -22.12
CA GLY A 426 4.93 10.86 -22.78
C GLY A 426 4.43 9.49 -22.36
N VAL A 427 3.96 8.67 -23.31
CA VAL A 427 3.39 7.35 -23.05
C VAL A 427 3.79 6.34 -24.11
N ASN A 428 3.90 5.07 -23.74
CA ASN A 428 3.98 3.97 -24.68
C ASN A 428 2.63 3.25 -24.74
N LEU A 429 2.06 3.12 -25.94
CA LEU A 429 0.79 2.42 -26.16
C LEU A 429 1.04 1.08 -26.83
N GLU A 430 0.80 0.01 -26.09
CA GLU A 430 0.73 -1.34 -26.64
C GLU A 430 -0.71 -1.60 -27.10
N LEU A 431 -0.88 -1.90 -28.38
CA LEU A 431 -2.19 -2.12 -28.97
C LEU A 431 -2.28 -3.54 -29.56
N SER A 432 -3.49 -4.06 -29.64
CA SER A 432 -3.76 -5.33 -30.34
C SER A 432 -3.60 -5.23 -31.87
N VAL A 433 -3.22 -4.04 -32.37
CA VAL A 433 -3.04 -3.72 -33.79
C VAL A 433 -1.73 -2.98 -33.99
N LYS A 434 -1.04 -3.21 -35.11
CA LYS A 434 0.24 -2.56 -35.39
C LYS A 434 0.12 -1.04 -35.58
N LYS A 435 -0.97 -0.57 -36.21
CA LYS A 435 -1.16 0.84 -36.52
C LYS A 435 -1.40 1.63 -35.23
N GLY A 436 -0.51 2.57 -34.94
CA GLY A 436 -0.58 3.42 -33.75
C GLY A 436 -0.04 2.81 -32.46
N SER A 437 0.47 1.58 -32.49
CA SER A 437 1.21 1.02 -31.35
C SER A 437 2.64 1.52 -31.38
N GLY A 438 3.13 1.97 -30.22
CA GLY A 438 4.45 2.57 -30.09
C GLY A 438 4.47 3.73 -29.10
N THR A 439 5.58 4.47 -29.12
CA THR A 439 5.86 5.50 -28.13
C THR A 439 5.44 6.88 -28.62
N TYR A 440 4.64 7.57 -27.83
CA TYR A 440 4.26 8.97 -28.01
C TYR A 440 5.06 9.79 -27.02
N HIS A 441 5.94 10.66 -27.51
CA HIS A 441 6.89 11.44 -26.70
C HIS A 441 6.80 12.94 -27.02
N HIS A 442 7.53 13.79 -26.29
CA HIS A 442 7.38 15.25 -26.29
C HIS A 442 5.98 15.74 -25.87
N VAL A 443 5.32 15.01 -24.97
CA VAL A 443 4.03 15.40 -24.41
C VAL A 443 4.27 16.36 -23.24
N THR A 444 3.56 17.49 -23.22
CA THR A 444 3.75 18.53 -22.19
C THR A 444 3.36 18.08 -20.79
N LYS A 445 2.30 17.26 -20.66
CA LYS A 445 1.83 16.69 -19.40
C LYS A 445 1.60 15.18 -19.52
N PRO A 446 2.68 14.36 -19.48
CA PRO A 446 2.59 12.91 -19.65
C PRO A 446 1.66 12.23 -18.63
N LEU A 447 1.73 12.66 -17.37
CA LEU A 447 0.90 12.16 -16.27
C LEU A 447 -0.61 12.39 -16.50
N ILE A 448 -0.99 13.58 -16.99
CA ILE A 448 -2.38 13.89 -17.30
C ILE A 448 -2.86 13.07 -18.50
N LEU A 449 -2.00 12.87 -19.50
CA LEU A 449 -2.29 12.01 -20.64
C LEU A 449 -2.51 10.56 -20.19
N SER A 450 -1.58 9.98 -19.40
CA SER A 450 -1.69 8.61 -18.92
C SER A 450 -2.96 8.43 -18.08
N ALA A 451 -3.25 9.34 -17.15
CA ALA A 451 -4.45 9.31 -16.31
C ALA A 451 -5.74 9.37 -17.14
N THR A 452 -5.79 10.25 -18.15
CA THR A 452 -6.97 10.39 -19.03
C THR A 452 -7.20 9.12 -19.84
N LEU A 453 -6.13 8.54 -20.40
CA LEU A 453 -6.21 7.29 -21.16
C LEU A 453 -6.64 6.11 -20.27
N ASP A 454 -6.05 5.98 -19.08
CA ASP A 454 -6.40 4.95 -18.11
C ASP A 454 -7.87 5.04 -17.70
N ALA A 455 -8.34 6.26 -17.39
CA ALA A 455 -9.73 6.49 -17.03
C ALA A 455 -10.67 6.09 -18.17
N LEU A 456 -10.38 6.49 -19.41
CA LEU A 456 -11.25 6.18 -20.54
C LEU A 456 -11.23 4.69 -20.94
N VAL A 457 -10.08 4.01 -20.82
CA VAL A 457 -10.00 2.55 -20.98
C VAL A 457 -10.83 1.84 -19.90
N ARG A 458 -10.74 2.30 -18.65
CA ARG A 458 -11.54 1.75 -17.55
C ARG A 458 -13.05 2.01 -17.75
N LEU A 459 -13.45 3.20 -18.20
CA LEU A 459 -14.86 3.50 -18.54
C LEU A 459 -15.36 2.62 -19.67
N HIS A 460 -14.57 2.45 -20.72
CA HIS A 460 -14.90 1.58 -21.85
C HIS A 460 -15.10 0.12 -21.42
N LYS A 461 -14.23 -0.38 -20.53
CA LYS A 461 -14.35 -1.71 -19.91
C LYS A 461 -15.43 -1.77 -18.81
N ARG A 462 -16.17 -0.68 -18.58
CA ARG A 462 -17.17 -0.48 -17.51
C ARG A 462 -16.62 -0.64 -16.09
N LEU A 463 -15.30 -0.65 -15.92
CA LEU A 463 -14.60 -0.71 -14.64
C LEU A 463 -14.86 0.51 -13.77
N LEU A 464 -15.01 1.69 -14.37
CA LEU A 464 -15.33 2.93 -13.65
C LEU A 464 -16.82 3.06 -13.26
N LEU A 465 -17.68 2.12 -13.66
CA LEU A 465 -19.08 2.06 -13.25
C LEU A 465 -19.31 1.04 -12.12
N MET A 466 -18.27 0.32 -11.71
CA MET A 466 -18.30 -0.61 -10.58
C MET A 466 -18.12 0.18 -9.26
N PRO A 467 -18.78 -0.16 -8.15
CA PRO A 467 -18.51 0.47 -6.85
C PRO A 467 -17.00 0.44 -6.52
N GLN A 468 -16.45 1.43 -5.83
CA GLN A 468 -15.00 1.48 -5.54
C GLN A 468 -14.47 0.22 -4.83
N THR A 469 -15.34 -0.47 -4.09
CA THR A 469 -15.09 -1.79 -3.45
C THR A 469 -14.76 -2.91 -4.45
N GLU A 470 -15.20 -2.81 -5.71
CA GLU A 470 -14.91 -3.80 -6.77
C GLU A 470 -13.71 -3.40 -7.66
N ARG A 471 -13.25 -2.14 -7.61
CA ARG A 471 -12.17 -1.62 -8.50
C ARG A 471 -10.73 -1.90 -8.02
N ALA A 472 -10.52 -2.16 -6.73
CA ALA A 472 -9.19 -2.15 -6.12
C ALA A 472 -8.57 -3.55 -5.88
N SER A 473 -9.25 -4.61 -6.29
CA SER A 473 -8.91 -5.96 -5.82
C SER A 473 -8.53 -6.91 -6.96
N ARG A 474 -7.31 -7.47 -6.89
CA ARG A 474 -6.91 -8.68 -7.67
C ARG A 474 -7.76 -9.90 -7.32
N SER A 475 -8.52 -9.84 -6.22
CA SER A 475 -9.52 -10.84 -5.86
C SER A 475 -10.78 -10.63 -6.68
N ILE A 476 -11.27 -11.70 -7.32
CA ILE A 476 -12.57 -11.69 -7.95
C ILE A 476 -13.61 -11.62 -6.81
N PRO A 477 -14.46 -10.57 -6.74
CA PRO A 477 -15.50 -10.45 -5.73
C PRO A 477 -16.41 -11.69 -5.71
N GLN A 478 -16.89 -12.09 -4.53
CA GLN A 478 -17.60 -13.36 -4.37
C GLN A 478 -18.93 -13.38 -5.14
N ASN A 479 -19.64 -12.26 -5.23
CA ASN A 479 -20.82 -12.06 -6.07
C ASN A 479 -20.52 -12.37 -7.54
N VAL A 480 -19.38 -11.89 -8.06
CA VAL A 480 -18.95 -12.12 -9.45
C VAL A 480 -18.61 -13.59 -9.70
N LYS A 481 -17.92 -14.26 -8.77
CA LYS A 481 -17.64 -15.71 -8.88
C LYS A 481 -18.92 -16.52 -8.99
N ILE A 482 -19.90 -16.24 -8.11
CA ILE A 482 -21.19 -16.93 -8.09
C ILE A 482 -21.93 -16.73 -9.41
N ALA A 483 -21.98 -15.50 -9.93
CA ALA A 483 -22.68 -15.21 -11.16
C ALA A 483 -22.03 -15.84 -12.40
N VAL A 484 -20.69 -15.84 -12.50
CA VAL A 484 -19.95 -16.54 -13.57
C VAL A 484 -20.19 -18.05 -13.48
N TRP A 485 -20.18 -18.61 -12.28
CA TRP A 485 -20.44 -20.04 -12.06
C TRP A 485 -21.87 -20.44 -12.47
N GLN A 486 -22.87 -19.63 -12.14
CA GLN A 486 -24.25 -19.86 -12.55
C GLN A 486 -24.44 -19.72 -14.06
N ARG A 487 -23.85 -18.68 -14.67
CA ARG A 487 -23.89 -18.44 -16.11
C ARG A 487 -23.28 -19.60 -16.89
N ASP A 488 -22.10 -20.04 -16.47
CA ASP A 488 -21.35 -21.13 -17.11
C ASP A 488 -21.82 -22.52 -16.66
N GLN A 489 -22.86 -22.57 -15.81
CA GLN A 489 -23.48 -23.77 -15.27
C GLN A 489 -22.48 -24.73 -14.60
N GLY A 490 -21.41 -24.19 -13.99
CA GLY A 490 -20.32 -24.97 -13.41
C GLY A 490 -19.63 -25.87 -14.44
N LYS A 491 -19.50 -25.42 -15.69
CA LYS A 491 -18.86 -26.16 -16.78
C LYS A 491 -17.89 -25.26 -17.53
N CYS A 492 -16.84 -25.88 -18.06
CA CYS A 492 -15.89 -25.25 -18.95
C CYS A 492 -16.59 -24.78 -20.22
N VAL A 493 -16.49 -23.48 -20.53
CA VAL A 493 -17.18 -22.90 -21.69
C VAL A 493 -16.64 -23.39 -23.04
N GLU A 494 -15.41 -23.92 -23.06
CA GLU A 494 -14.75 -24.41 -24.29
C GLU A 494 -15.03 -25.88 -24.60
N CYS A 495 -15.12 -26.75 -23.57
CA CYS A 495 -15.26 -28.20 -23.79
C CYS A 495 -16.36 -28.88 -22.96
N GLY A 496 -17.07 -28.14 -22.11
CA GLY A 496 -18.18 -28.63 -21.29
C GLY A 496 -17.78 -29.50 -20.09
N ASP A 497 -16.48 -29.71 -19.83
CA ASP A 497 -15.98 -30.42 -18.66
C ASP A 497 -16.37 -29.70 -17.36
N ASN A 498 -16.63 -30.42 -16.29
CA ASN A 498 -17.03 -29.86 -14.99
C ASN A 498 -16.00 -30.10 -13.87
N ASN A 499 -14.82 -30.64 -14.21
CA ASN A 499 -13.75 -30.91 -13.25
C ASN A 499 -12.60 -29.91 -13.39
N TYR A 500 -11.97 -29.56 -12.25
CA TYR A 500 -10.79 -28.68 -12.18
C TYR A 500 -10.98 -27.37 -12.97
N LEU A 501 -12.10 -26.69 -12.68
CA LEU A 501 -12.47 -25.42 -13.30
C LEU A 501 -11.75 -24.26 -12.62
N GLU A 502 -11.22 -23.38 -13.45
CA GLU A 502 -10.50 -22.18 -13.05
C GLU A 502 -11.25 -20.96 -13.61
N TYR A 503 -11.33 -19.90 -12.80
CA TYR A 503 -11.82 -18.60 -13.26
C TYR A 503 -10.72 -17.95 -14.07
N ASP A 504 -10.92 -17.89 -15.38
CA ASP A 504 -9.99 -17.30 -16.31
C ASP A 504 -10.55 -15.97 -16.83
N HIS A 505 -9.69 -14.96 -16.91
CA HIS A 505 -10.06 -13.70 -17.51
C HIS A 505 -9.97 -13.82 -19.03
N VAL A 506 -11.09 -13.60 -19.72
CA VAL A 506 -11.17 -13.54 -21.19
C VAL A 506 -10.17 -12.50 -21.71
N ILE A 507 -10.17 -11.31 -21.11
CA ILE A 507 -9.11 -10.30 -21.23
C ILE A 507 -8.24 -10.39 -19.98
N PRO A 508 -6.99 -10.85 -20.05
CA PRO A 508 -6.08 -10.95 -18.90
C PRO A 508 -5.95 -9.65 -18.10
N HIS A 509 -5.78 -9.78 -16.78
CA HIS A 509 -5.57 -8.64 -15.88
C HIS A 509 -4.32 -7.81 -16.26
N SER A 510 -3.29 -8.46 -16.82
CA SER A 510 -2.08 -7.80 -17.34
C SER A 510 -2.37 -6.84 -18.50
N LEU A 511 -3.51 -7.00 -19.17
CA LEU A 511 -3.99 -6.16 -20.27
C LEU A 511 -5.15 -5.27 -19.81
N GLY A 512 -5.26 -5.03 -18.49
CA GLY A 512 -6.31 -4.24 -17.85
C GLY A 512 -7.67 -4.96 -17.81
N GLY A 513 -7.68 -6.29 -17.78
CA GLY A 513 -8.88 -7.11 -17.63
C GLY A 513 -9.57 -6.90 -16.29
N ALA A 514 -10.85 -6.56 -16.34
CA ALA A 514 -11.71 -6.41 -15.18
C ALA A 514 -12.10 -7.75 -14.56
N SER A 515 -12.19 -7.86 -13.23
CA SER A 515 -12.86 -8.99 -12.56
C SER A 515 -14.38 -8.80 -12.56
N THR A 516 -14.97 -8.76 -13.76
CA THR A 516 -16.43 -8.66 -13.98
C THR A 516 -16.98 -9.99 -14.46
N GLU A 517 -18.29 -10.21 -14.28
CA GLU A 517 -18.95 -11.41 -14.78
C GLU A 517 -18.70 -11.63 -16.27
N ASN A 518 -18.74 -10.56 -17.07
CA ASN A 518 -18.58 -10.62 -18.52
C ASN A 518 -17.14 -10.85 -18.99
N ASN A 519 -16.14 -10.56 -18.15
CA ASN A 519 -14.73 -10.74 -18.50
C ASN A 519 -14.12 -11.98 -17.85
N LEU A 520 -14.89 -12.70 -17.04
CA LEU A 520 -14.51 -13.97 -16.44
C LEU A 520 -15.26 -15.11 -17.12
N GLN A 521 -14.61 -16.26 -17.21
CA GLN A 521 -15.17 -17.50 -17.73
C GLN A 521 -14.63 -18.69 -16.94
N LEU A 522 -15.41 -19.76 -16.87
CA LEU A 522 -14.91 -21.04 -16.36
C LEU A 522 -14.19 -21.80 -17.48
N LEU A 523 -12.92 -22.12 -17.25
CA LEU A 523 -12.16 -23.05 -18.09
C LEU A 523 -11.63 -24.21 -17.26
N CYS A 524 -11.70 -25.43 -17.79
CA CYS A 524 -10.95 -26.53 -17.21
C CYS A 524 -9.45 -26.28 -17.43
N ARG A 525 -8.62 -26.78 -16.52
CA ARG A 525 -7.15 -26.60 -16.56
C ARG A 525 -6.52 -26.90 -17.94
N ARG A 526 -7.02 -27.90 -18.67
CA ARG A 526 -6.55 -28.24 -20.04
C ARG A 526 -6.85 -27.12 -21.04
N CYS A 527 -8.07 -26.60 -21.05
CA CYS A 527 -8.48 -25.50 -21.93
C CYS A 527 -7.80 -24.19 -21.52
N ASN A 528 -7.63 -23.96 -20.22
CA ASN A 528 -6.93 -22.78 -19.70
C ASN A 528 -5.46 -22.76 -20.14
N LEU A 529 -4.73 -23.88 -19.99
CA LEU A 529 -3.35 -24.01 -20.47
C LEU A 529 -3.22 -23.86 -21.99
N GLN A 530 -4.20 -24.35 -22.77
CA GLN A 530 -4.20 -24.16 -24.22
C GLN A 530 -4.48 -22.71 -24.62
N LYS A 531 -5.27 -21.96 -23.84
CA LYS A 531 -5.51 -20.53 -24.04
C LYS A 531 -4.25 -19.71 -23.73
N SER A 532 -3.55 -20.03 -22.65
CA SER A 532 -2.26 -19.39 -22.30
C SER A 532 -1.18 -19.55 -23.38
N ASN A 533 -1.27 -20.57 -24.24
CA ASN A 533 -0.36 -20.78 -25.38
C ASN A 533 -0.76 -20.02 -26.65
N LYS A 534 -1.88 -19.28 -26.64
CA LYS A 534 -2.46 -18.59 -27.81
C LYS A 534 -2.64 -17.07 -27.60
N ILE A 535 -2.26 -16.56 -26.43
CA ILE A 535 -2.18 -15.14 -26.07
C ILE A 535 -0.70 -14.79 -26.03
#